data_AF-A0A7Y7CGK3-F1
#
_entry.id   AF-A0A7Y7CGK3-F1
#
_cell.length_a   1.000
_cell.length_b   1.000
_cell.length_c   1.000
_cell.angle_alpha   90.00
_cell.angle_beta   90.00
_cell.angle_gamma   90.00
#
_symmetry.space_group_name_H-M   'P 1'
#
loop_
_entity.id
_entity.type
_entity.pdbx_description
1 polymer ?
#
loop_
_entity_poly.entity_id
_entity_poly.type
_entity_poly.pdbx_seq_one_letter_code
_entity_poly.pdbx_strand_id
1 'polypeptide(L)'
;MSLASRERHRHWPRRLTLALCLLAAPAFAQAAPAPDPGAPLPYVIGLHEAYLTPQYWAARLDNADAPILDRAQIEAQNARMRAQDIHIQDIAALPA
;
A
#
# COMPACT_ATOMS: atom_id res chain seq x y z
N MET A 1 17.50 -43.84 33.98
CA MET A 1 17.89 -43.12 32.74
C MET A 1 16.73 -43.19 31.75
N SER A 2 16.32 -42.06 31.17
CA SER A 2 15.52 -41.96 29.93
C SER A 2 13.98 -42.13 29.97
N LEU A 3 13.25 -41.15 30.52
CA LEU A 3 11.85 -40.86 30.12
C LEU A 3 11.63 -39.40 29.71
N ALA A 4 12.45 -38.45 30.19
CA ALA A 4 12.33 -37.02 29.87
C ALA A 4 12.73 -36.62 28.41
N SER A 5 13.38 -37.52 27.66
CA SER A 5 13.83 -37.24 26.29
C SER A 5 12.72 -37.39 25.24
N ARG A 6 11.70 -38.22 25.49
CA ARG A 6 10.65 -38.53 24.51
C ARG A 6 9.67 -37.37 24.27
N GLU A 7 9.42 -36.53 25.28
CA GLU A 7 8.51 -35.39 25.14
C GLU A 7 9.11 -34.28 24.26
N ARG A 8 10.41 -33.99 24.42
CA ARG A 8 11.12 -32.98 23.60
C ARG A 8 11.03 -33.28 22.10
N HIS A 9 11.13 -34.54 21.69
CA HIS A 9 11.03 -34.96 20.29
C HIS A 9 9.61 -34.89 19.72
N ARG A 10 8.56 -34.93 20.55
CA ARG A 10 7.15 -34.92 20.09
C ARG A 10 6.63 -33.52 19.77
N HIS A 11 7.18 -32.49 20.42
CA HIS A 11 6.82 -31.09 20.17
C HIS A 11 7.57 -30.47 19.00
N TRP A 12 8.76 -31.00 18.67
CA TRP A 12 9.58 -30.54 17.54
C TRP A 12 8.84 -30.59 16.18
N PRO A 13 8.26 -31.72 15.74
CA PRO A 13 7.56 -31.77 14.46
C PRO A 13 6.34 -30.85 14.46
N ARG A 14 5.61 -30.78 15.58
CA ARG A 14 4.46 -29.86 15.73
C ARG A 14 4.85 -28.39 15.62
N ARG A 15 5.98 -28.00 16.21
CA ARG A 15 6.52 -26.62 16.10
C ARG A 15 7.00 -26.31 14.68
N LEU A 16 7.63 -27.27 14.00
CA LEU A 16 8.01 -27.14 12.59
C LEU A 16 6.79 -27.00 11.68
N THR A 17 5.76 -27.82 11.86
CA THR A 17 4.51 -27.72 11.10
C THR A 17 3.84 -26.37 11.35
N LEU A 18 3.77 -25.91 12.60
CA LEU A 18 3.19 -24.60 12.93
C LEU A 18 4.00 -23.45 12.29
N ALA A 19 5.33 -23.49 12.37
CA ALA A 19 6.20 -22.50 11.74
C ALA A 19 6.03 -22.49 10.21
N LEU A 20 5.94 -23.66 9.58
CA LEU A 20 5.68 -23.79 8.14
C LEU A 20 4.31 -23.23 7.77
N CYS A 21 3.27 -23.49 8.56
CA CYS A 21 1.93 -22.92 8.35
C CYS A 21 1.94 -21.38 8.49
N LEU A 22 2.65 -20.82 9.46
CA LEU A 22 2.75 -19.37 9.64
C LEU A 22 3.52 -18.68 8.50
N LEU A 23 4.56 -19.32 7.97
CA LEU A 23 5.31 -18.81 6.82
C LEU A 23 4.54 -18.94 5.49
N ALA A 24 3.69 -19.97 5.36
CA ALA A 24 2.88 -20.19 4.17
C ALA A 24 1.57 -19.36 4.14
N ALA A 25 1.10 -18.89 5.30
CA ALA A 25 -0.12 -18.08 5.43
C ALA A 25 -0.25 -16.91 4.43
N PRO A 26 0.77 -16.05 4.19
CA PRO A 26 0.65 -14.95 3.24
C PRO A 26 0.46 -15.40 1.79
N ALA A 27 0.89 -16.61 1.41
CA ALA A 27 0.68 -17.15 0.06
C ALA A 27 -0.79 -17.48 -0.24
N PHE A 28 -1.62 -17.59 0.80
CA PHE A 28 -3.06 -17.84 0.70
C PHE A 28 -3.90 -16.62 1.11
N ALA A 29 -3.26 -15.47 1.40
CA ALA A 29 -3.99 -14.26 1.68
C ALA A 29 -4.68 -13.77 0.40
N GLN A 30 -6.02 -13.75 0.42
CA GLN A 30 -6.78 -13.08 -0.63
C GLN A 30 -6.74 -11.57 -0.39
N ALA A 31 -6.51 -10.81 -1.47
CA ALA A 31 -6.64 -9.37 -1.41
C ALA A 31 -8.05 -9.00 -0.94
N ALA A 32 -8.15 -7.97 -0.09
CA ALA A 32 -9.44 -7.44 0.32
C ALA A 32 -10.23 -7.03 -0.93
N PRO A 33 -11.53 -7.36 -1.01
CA PRO A 33 -12.35 -6.95 -2.13
C PRO A 33 -12.37 -5.43 -2.22
N ALA A 34 -12.28 -4.90 -3.44
CA ALA A 34 -12.28 -3.47 -3.66
C ALA A 34 -13.61 -2.86 -3.16
N PRO A 35 -13.59 -1.65 -2.58
CA PRO A 35 -14.81 -0.98 -2.12
C PRO A 35 -15.84 -0.85 -3.25
N ASP A 36 -17.12 -1.10 -2.96
CA ASP A 36 -18.21 -0.93 -3.92
C ASP A 36 -18.34 0.55 -4.31
N PRO A 37 -18.27 0.91 -5.61
CA PRO A 37 -18.47 2.28 -6.06
C PRO A 37 -19.91 2.79 -5.94
N GLY A 38 -20.89 1.92 -5.72
CA GLY A 38 -22.31 2.26 -5.72
C GLY A 38 -22.89 2.44 -7.13
N ALA A 39 -24.02 3.13 -7.24
CA ALA A 39 -24.70 3.32 -8.53
C ALA A 39 -23.89 4.22 -9.50
N PRO A 40 -23.90 3.94 -10.81
CA PRO A 40 -23.28 4.81 -11.80
C PRO A 40 -24.06 6.12 -11.95
N LEU A 41 -23.34 7.20 -12.22
CA LEU A 41 -23.87 8.51 -12.50
C LEU A 41 -24.50 8.54 -13.91
N PRO A 42 -25.63 9.24 -14.09
CA PRO A 42 -26.40 9.17 -15.34
C PRO A 42 -25.76 9.95 -16.50
N TYR A 43 -24.81 10.84 -16.21
CA TYR A 43 -24.24 11.79 -17.18
C TYR A 43 -22.90 11.33 -17.77
N VAL A 44 -22.14 10.48 -17.07
CA VAL A 44 -20.88 9.89 -17.58
C VAL A 44 -20.94 8.39 -17.38
N ILE A 45 -20.84 7.66 -18.49
CA ILE A 45 -20.91 6.19 -18.50
C ILE A 45 -19.81 5.62 -17.60
N GLY A 46 -20.20 4.80 -16.62
CA GLY A 46 -19.28 4.10 -15.72
C GLY A 46 -18.57 5.00 -14.70
N LEU A 47 -18.93 6.28 -14.62
CA LEU A 47 -18.49 7.13 -13.52
C LEU A 47 -19.39 6.87 -12.31
N HIS A 48 -18.79 6.78 -11.13
CA HIS A 48 -19.50 6.62 -9.86
C HIS A 48 -19.11 7.76 -8.93
N GLU A 49 -20.00 8.16 -8.04
CA GLU A 49 -19.74 9.24 -7.07
C GLU A 49 -18.49 8.94 -6.24
N ALA A 50 -18.29 7.67 -5.86
CA ALA A 50 -17.14 7.24 -5.06
C ALA A 50 -15.79 7.52 -5.75
N TYR A 51 -15.71 7.49 -7.09
CA TYR A 51 -14.48 7.77 -7.84
C TYR A 51 -14.00 9.21 -7.68
N LEU A 52 -14.89 10.11 -7.30
CA LEU A 52 -14.58 11.53 -7.08
C LEU A 52 -14.00 11.78 -5.68
N THR A 53 -13.97 10.75 -4.82
CA THR A 53 -13.39 10.84 -3.49
C THR A 53 -12.00 10.19 -3.45
N PRO A 54 -10.97 10.88 -2.92
CA PRO A 54 -9.63 10.29 -2.80
C PRO A 54 -9.62 9.00 -1.96
N GLN A 55 -10.46 8.96 -0.92
CA GLN A 55 -10.54 7.83 0.01
C GLN A 55 -10.87 6.51 -0.69
N TYR A 56 -11.73 6.55 -1.72
CA TYR A 56 -12.09 5.37 -2.48
C TYR A 56 -10.88 4.73 -3.17
N TRP A 57 -9.97 5.54 -3.69
CA TRP A 57 -8.75 5.06 -4.33
C TRP A 57 -7.70 4.64 -3.30
N ALA A 58 -7.55 5.41 -2.22
CA ALA A 58 -6.65 5.07 -1.12
C ALA A 58 -6.98 3.70 -0.51
N ALA A 59 -8.27 3.40 -0.30
CA ALA A 59 -8.72 2.13 0.27
C ALA A 59 -8.41 0.88 -0.59
N ARG A 60 -7.92 1.06 -1.83
CA ARG A 60 -7.47 -0.03 -2.71
C ARG A 60 -5.98 -0.32 -2.61
N LEU A 61 -5.22 0.56 -1.96
CA LEU A 61 -3.78 0.40 -1.80
C LEU A 61 -3.49 -0.34 -0.51
N ASP A 62 -2.58 -1.33 -0.55
CA ASP A 62 -2.19 -2.10 0.63
C ASP A 62 -1.54 -1.23 1.72
N ASN A 63 -0.81 -0.18 1.30
CA ASN A 63 -0.07 0.72 2.18
C ASN A 63 -0.39 2.18 1.86
N ALA A 64 -1.67 2.54 1.89
CA ALA A 64 -2.14 3.89 1.52
C ALA A 64 -1.46 5.02 2.32
N ASP A 65 -1.11 4.76 3.58
CA ASP A 65 -0.50 5.74 4.49
C ASP A 65 1.04 5.72 4.46
N ALA A 66 1.66 4.88 3.63
CA ALA A 66 3.12 4.83 3.55
C ALA A 66 3.67 6.13 2.94
N PRO A 67 4.71 6.72 3.55
CA PRO A 67 5.36 7.90 2.99
C PRO A 67 5.99 7.54 1.63
N ILE A 68 5.58 8.25 0.58
CA ILE A 68 6.08 8.05 -0.78
C ILE A 68 7.46 8.70 -0.95
N LEU A 69 7.65 9.88 -0.35
CA LEU A 69 8.91 10.62 -0.36
C LEU A 69 9.21 11.16 1.04
N ASP A 70 10.45 11.04 1.46
CA ASP A 70 10.97 11.75 2.62
C ASP A 70 11.33 13.21 2.28
N ARG A 71 11.72 13.98 3.30
CA ARG A 71 12.07 15.39 3.14
C ARG A 71 13.22 15.62 2.17
N ALA A 72 14.29 14.82 2.24
CA ALA A 72 15.46 15.00 1.38
C ALA A 72 15.12 14.66 -0.07
N GLN A 73 14.29 13.65 -0.29
CA GLN A 73 13.78 13.28 -1.61
C GLN A 73 12.88 14.38 -2.19
N ILE A 74 12.03 15.01 -1.39
CA ILE A 74 11.22 16.17 -1.80
C ILE A 74 12.12 17.34 -2.22
N GLU A 75 13.14 17.66 -1.43
CA GLU A 75 14.08 18.74 -1.75
C GLU A 75 14.82 18.48 -3.06
N ALA A 76 15.32 17.26 -3.27
CA ALA A 76 15.97 16.86 -4.50
C ALA A 76 15.03 16.93 -5.71
N GLN A 77 13.79 16.48 -5.57
CA GLN A 77 12.79 16.57 -6.64
C GLN A 77 12.45 18.02 -6.98
N ASN A 78 12.26 18.87 -5.97
CA ASN A 78 11.98 20.29 -6.16
C ASN A 78 13.14 21.03 -6.83
N ALA A 79 14.38 20.73 -6.44
CA ALA A 79 15.57 21.30 -7.08
C ALA A 79 15.66 20.88 -8.55
N ARG A 80 15.41 19.60 -8.85
CA ARG A 80 15.37 19.09 -10.23
C ARG A 80 14.30 19.79 -11.05
N MET A 81 13.08 19.88 -10.51
CA MET A 81 11.95 20.54 -11.15
C MET A 81 12.30 21.98 -11.52
N ARG A 82 12.76 22.79 -10.56
CA ARG A 82 13.15 24.19 -10.80
C ARG A 82 14.28 24.35 -11.83
N ALA A 83 15.20 23.40 -11.90
CA ALA A 83 16.35 23.47 -12.80
C ALA A 83 16.04 23.00 -14.24
N GLN A 84 15.06 22.09 -14.41
CA GLN A 84 14.89 21.35 -15.66
C GLN A 84 13.51 21.54 -16.31
N ASP A 85 12.48 21.86 -15.52
CA ASP A 85 11.12 21.99 -16.03
C ASP A 85 10.87 23.43 -16.54
N ILE A 86 10.87 23.57 -17.86
CA ILE A 86 10.65 24.85 -18.56
C ILE A 86 9.26 25.46 -18.32
N HIS A 87 8.32 24.68 -17.78
CA HIS A 87 6.97 25.15 -17.45
C HIS A 87 6.86 25.72 -16.04
N ILE A 88 7.87 25.55 -15.19
CA ILE A 88 7.90 26.16 -13.86
C ILE A 88 8.21 27.65 -14.00
N GLN A 89 7.16 28.45 -13.93
CA GLN A 89 7.24 29.90 -13.95
C GLN A 89 7.42 30.43 -12.52
N ASP A 90 8.23 31.47 -12.37
CA ASP A 90 8.23 32.25 -11.13
C ASP A 90 6.92 33.04 -11.05
N ILE A 91 6.05 32.64 -10.12
CA ILE A 91 4.75 33.29 -9.92
C ILE A 91 4.92 34.77 -9.54
N ALA A 92 6.00 35.12 -8.84
CA ALA A 92 6.28 36.52 -8.49
C ALA A 92 6.69 37.38 -9.70
N ALA A 93 7.08 36.75 -10.82
CA ALA A 93 7.43 37.42 -12.06
C ALA A 93 6.27 37.45 -13.08
N LEU A 94 5.12 36.84 -12.77
CA LEU A 94 3.96 36.90 -13.66
C LEU A 94 3.38 38.33 -13.66
N PRO A 95 3.06 38.88 -14.85
CA PRO A 95 2.39 40.17 -14.93
C PRO A 95 1.00 40.09 -14.27
N ALA A 96 0.63 41.16 -13.56
CA ALA A 96 -0.68 41.32 -12.92
C ALA A 96 -1.82 41.48 -13.94
#